data_AF-A0A4Z1BGT6-F1
#
_entry.id   AF-A0A4Z1BGT6-F1
#
_cell.length_a   1.000
_cell.length_b   1.000
_cell.length_c   1.000
_cell.angle_alpha   90.00
_cell.angle_beta   90.00
_cell.angle_gamma   90.00
#
_symmetry.space_group_name_H-M   'P 1'
#
loop_
_entity.id
_entity.type
_entity.pdbx_description
1 polymer ?
#
loop_
_entity_poly.entity_id
_entity_poly.type
_entity_poly.pdbx_seq_one_letter_code
_entity_poly.pdbx_strand_id
1 'polypeptide(L)'
;MSGPLPNALRARFRACLEEGLSGRGAAARLMLSPATGSRWARAIRQHGDAAPAPQGRPRGRGKLAPHQAFLEELVAQDPDITLSELRDALAMAEGVKVHHSSIAALLKRLGFS
;
A
#
# COMPACT_ATOMS: atom_id res chain seq x y z
N MET A 1 10.36 9.84 12.95
CA MET A 1 9.26 9.24 12.17
C MET A 1 8.60 10.32 11.33
N SER A 2 8.50 10.15 10.01
CA SER A 2 7.71 11.05 9.15
C SER A 2 6.40 10.34 8.81
N GLY A 3 5.28 10.89 9.27
CA GLY A 3 3.92 10.38 9.05
C GLY A 3 3.02 11.48 8.49
N PRO A 4 1.78 11.19 8.07
CA PRO A 4 0.89 12.23 7.61
C PRO A 4 0.51 13.12 8.79
N LEU A 5 0.24 14.40 8.53
CA LEU A 5 -0.34 15.27 9.56
C LEU A 5 -1.68 14.69 10.06
N PRO A 6 -2.01 14.87 11.36
CA PRO A 6 -3.17 14.26 12.00
C PRO A 6 -4.51 14.58 11.32
N ASN A 7 -5.47 13.64 11.38
CA ASN A 7 -6.82 13.83 10.85
C ASN A 7 -7.58 14.99 11.51
N ALA A 8 -7.38 15.19 12.81
CA ALA A 8 -7.96 16.34 13.52
C ALA A 8 -7.52 17.68 12.91
N LEU A 9 -6.26 17.78 12.45
CA LEU A 9 -5.75 18.99 11.81
C LEU A 9 -6.37 19.21 10.42
N ARG A 10 -6.62 18.13 9.69
CA ARG A 10 -7.32 18.14 8.38
C ARG A 10 -8.78 18.55 8.54
N ALA A 11 -9.46 18.06 9.57
CA ALA A 11 -10.83 18.46 9.90
C ALA A 11 -10.92 19.96 10.25
N ARG A 12 -9.99 20.47 11.08
CA ARG A 12 -9.90 21.91 11.37
C ARG A 12 -9.62 22.75 10.12
N PHE A 13 -8.80 22.24 9.20
CA PHE A 13 -8.54 22.91 7.93
C PHE A 13 -9.80 23.01 7.07
N ARG A 14 -10.61 21.95 7.03
CA ARG A 14 -11.91 21.94 6.34
C ARG A 14 -12.85 22.98 6.95
N ALA A 15 -12.98 23.04 8.27
CA ALA A 15 -13.79 24.05 8.95
C ALA A 15 -13.36 25.48 8.58
N CYS A 16 -12.06 25.75 8.46
CA CYS A 16 -11.57 27.06 8.01
C CYS A 16 -12.03 27.39 6.57
N LEU A 17 -12.10 26.40 5.66
CA LEU A 17 -12.63 26.63 4.32
C LEU A 17 -14.14 26.91 4.34
N GLU A 18 -14.88 26.23 5.20
CA GLU A 18 -16.33 26.43 5.40
C GLU A 18 -16.62 27.82 6.01
N GLU A 19 -15.71 28.34 6.84
CA GLU A 19 -15.69 29.73 7.33
C GLU A 19 -15.34 30.76 6.23
N GLY A 20 -15.06 30.32 4.99
CA GLY A 20 -14.79 31.19 3.85
C GLY A 20 -13.31 31.52 3.63
N LEU A 21 -12.38 30.91 4.39
CA LEU A 21 -10.95 31.15 4.17
C LEU A 21 -10.48 30.48 2.88
N SER A 22 -9.55 31.13 2.18
CA SER A 22 -8.81 30.48 1.10
C SER A 22 -7.89 29.38 1.66
N GLY A 23 -7.48 28.43 0.82
CA GLY A 23 -6.55 27.37 1.24
C GLY A 23 -5.22 27.89 1.81
N ARG A 24 -4.73 29.05 1.36
CA ARG A 24 -3.55 29.70 1.95
C ARG A 24 -3.88 30.36 3.29
N GLY A 25 -5.05 30.99 3.42
CA GLY A 25 -5.52 31.58 4.67
C GLY A 25 -5.72 30.54 5.76
N ALA A 26 -6.36 29.42 5.43
CA ALA A 26 -6.53 28.28 6.34
C ALA A 26 -5.17 27.68 6.77
N ALA A 27 -4.20 27.59 5.86
CA ALA A 27 -2.86 27.12 6.19
C ALA A 27 -2.13 28.07 7.15
N ALA A 28 -2.19 29.39 6.90
CA ALA A 28 -1.59 30.37 7.80
C ALA A 28 -2.22 30.31 9.21
N ARG A 29 -3.55 30.22 9.29
CA ARG A 29 -4.30 30.09 10.57
C ARG A 29 -3.93 28.84 11.35
N LEU A 30 -3.56 27.75 10.67
CA LEU A 30 -3.18 26.47 11.27
C LEU A 30 -1.66 26.24 11.33
N MET A 31 -0.85 27.26 11.06
CA MET A 31 0.62 27.18 11.06
C MET A 31 1.16 26.08 10.12
N LEU A 32 0.47 25.86 9.00
CA LEU A 32 0.86 24.93 7.94
C LEU A 32 1.58 25.66 6.81
N SER A 33 2.41 24.93 6.07
CA SER A 33 3.02 25.50 4.86
C SER A 33 1.96 25.83 3.79
N PRO A 34 2.12 26.91 3.00
CA PRO A 34 1.19 27.28 1.93
C PRO A 34 0.99 26.16 0.89
N ALA A 35 2.01 25.35 0.66
CA ALA A 35 1.95 24.17 -0.21
C ALA A 35 0.98 23.11 0.34
N THR A 36 1.00 22.86 1.65
CA THR A 36 0.04 21.95 2.29
C THR A 36 -1.37 22.48 2.18
N GLY A 37 -1.57 23.78 2.43
CA GLY A 37 -2.87 24.43 2.25
C GLY A 37 -3.44 24.28 0.84
N SER A 38 -2.61 24.53 -0.17
CA SER A 38 -3.00 24.38 -1.58
C SER A 38 -3.41 22.94 -1.90
N ARG A 39 -2.62 21.94 -1.44
CA ARG A 39 -2.93 20.52 -1.65
C ARG A 39 -4.21 20.08 -0.96
N TRP A 40 -4.40 20.44 0.31
CA TRP A 40 -5.60 20.06 1.07
C TRP A 40 -6.85 20.74 0.55
N ALA A 41 -6.78 22.03 0.19
CA ALA A 41 -7.93 22.72 -0.40
C ALA A 41 -8.33 22.11 -1.75
N ARG A 42 -7.36 21.67 -2.57
CA ARG A 42 -7.65 20.91 -3.79
C ARG A 42 -8.30 19.56 -3.49
N ALA A 43 -7.73 18.78 -2.57
CA ALA A 43 -8.27 17.48 -2.20
C ALA A 43 -9.71 17.58 -1.69
N ILE A 44 -10.00 18.52 -0.79
CA ILE A 44 -11.35 18.73 -0.24
C ILE A 44 -12.35 19.09 -1.35
N ARG A 45 -11.96 19.94 -2.31
CA ARG A 45 -12.83 20.26 -3.46
C ARG A 45 -13.06 19.07 -4.39
N GLN A 46 -12.08 18.18 -4.54
CA GLN A 46 -12.15 17.06 -5.48
C GLN A 46 -12.80 15.81 -4.88
N HIS A 47 -12.61 15.57 -3.57
CA HIS A 47 -12.93 14.32 -2.90
C HIS A 47 -13.76 14.50 -1.62
N GLY A 48 -14.08 15.74 -1.22
CA GLY A 48 -14.84 16.05 -0.01
C GLY A 48 -14.01 16.06 1.28
N ASP A 49 -12.81 15.48 1.26
CA ASP A 49 -11.87 15.53 2.38
C ASP A 49 -10.42 15.68 1.92
N ALA A 50 -9.53 15.86 2.90
CA ALA A 50 -8.10 15.76 2.70
C ALA A 50 -7.58 14.54 3.46
N ALA A 51 -8.14 13.34 3.28
CA ALA A 51 -7.62 12.14 3.92
C ALA A 51 -6.15 11.88 3.50
N PRO A 52 -5.30 11.39 4.41
CA PRO A 52 -3.96 10.98 4.03
C PRO A 52 -4.01 9.77 3.09
N ALA A 53 -3.15 9.78 2.06
CA ALA A 53 -2.94 8.61 1.23
C ALA A 53 -2.33 7.46 2.06
N PRO A 54 -2.59 6.18 1.69
CA PRO A 54 -1.91 5.04 2.30
C PRO A 54 -0.39 5.23 2.31
N GLN A 55 0.22 5.14 3.49
CA GLN A 55 1.67 5.23 3.64
C GLN A 55 2.28 3.83 3.74
N GLY A 56 3.54 3.72 3.29
CA GLY A 56 4.32 2.49 3.36
C GLY A 56 4.14 1.60 2.13
N ARG A 57 4.53 0.34 2.29
CA ARG A 57 4.48 -0.66 1.21
C ARG A 57 3.02 -0.81 0.74
N PRO A 58 2.75 -0.75 -0.58
CA PRO A 58 1.41 -0.96 -1.11
C PRO A 58 0.78 -2.24 -0.55
N ARG A 59 -0.50 -2.17 -0.21
CA ARG A 59 -1.28 -3.35 0.18
C ARG A 59 -1.34 -4.30 -1.03
N GLY A 60 -0.85 -5.53 -0.86
CA GLY A 60 -0.80 -6.53 -1.93
C GLY A 60 -0.02 -7.78 -1.51
N ARG A 61 -0.23 -8.89 -2.22
CA ARG A 61 0.41 -10.18 -1.93
C ARG A 61 1.80 -10.35 -2.57
N GLY A 62 2.25 -9.37 -3.38
CA GLY A 62 3.56 -9.36 -4.06
C GLY A 62 3.51 -9.97 -5.46
N LYS A 63 4.67 -10.12 -6.11
CA LYS A 63 4.79 -10.70 -7.47
C LYS A 63 4.19 -12.10 -7.59
N LEU A 64 4.19 -12.86 -6.49
CA LEU A 64 3.66 -14.22 -6.42
C LEU A 64 2.15 -14.29 -6.17
N ALA A 65 1.46 -13.16 -5.95
CA ALA A 65 0.03 -13.13 -5.67
C ALA A 65 -0.82 -13.90 -6.70
N PRO A 66 -0.60 -13.74 -8.01
CA PRO A 66 -1.42 -14.42 -9.01
C PRO A 66 -1.11 -15.92 -9.12
N HIS A 67 0.06 -16.36 -8.63
CA HIS A 67 0.57 -17.73 -8.78
C HIS A 67 0.46 -18.53 -7.48
N GLN A 68 -0.31 -18.03 -6.50
CA GLN A 68 -0.46 -18.68 -5.21
C GLN A 68 -1.07 -20.08 -5.36
N ALA A 69 -2.19 -20.20 -6.08
CA ALA A 69 -2.89 -21.47 -6.27
C ALA A 69 -2.01 -22.50 -6.99
N PHE A 70 -1.24 -22.07 -8.00
CA PHE A 70 -0.28 -22.92 -8.69
C PHE A 70 0.77 -23.52 -7.74
N LEU A 71 1.33 -22.69 -6.84
CA LEU A 71 2.32 -23.16 -5.87
C LEU A 71 1.70 -24.07 -4.79
N GLU A 72 0.49 -23.77 -4.33
CA GLU A 72 -0.26 -24.63 -3.39
C GLU A 72 -0.56 -26.00 -4.00
N GLU A 73 -0.95 -26.04 -5.28
CA GLU A 73 -1.23 -27.28 -5.99
C GLU A 73 0.03 -28.16 -6.16
N LEU A 74 1.17 -27.57 -6.52
CA LEU A 74 2.43 -28.32 -6.62
C LEU A 74 2.85 -28.94 -5.29
N VAL A 75 2.76 -28.17 -4.19
CA VAL A 75 3.06 -28.70 -2.85
C VAL A 75 2.05 -29.77 -2.42
N ALA A 76 0.78 -29.66 -2.83
CA ALA A 76 -0.22 -30.69 -2.53
C ALA A 76 0.01 -31.99 -3.32
N GLN A 77 0.51 -31.90 -4.56
CA GLN A 77 0.84 -33.06 -5.39
C GLN A 77 2.13 -33.75 -4.93
N ASP A 78 3.13 -32.96 -4.52
CA ASP A 78 4.41 -33.45 -4.01
C ASP A 78 4.82 -32.64 -2.76
N PRO A 79 4.51 -33.14 -1.55
CA PRO A 79 4.87 -32.46 -0.30
C PRO A 79 6.39 -32.31 -0.08
N ASP A 80 7.22 -33.13 -0.74
CA ASP A 80 8.68 -33.10 -0.62
C ASP A 80 9.34 -32.18 -1.68
N ILE A 81 8.55 -31.54 -2.55
CA ILE A 81 9.05 -30.64 -3.59
C ILE A 81 9.89 -29.51 -2.99
N THR A 82 11.09 -29.33 -3.51
CA THR A 82 12.01 -28.32 -2.98
C THR A 82 11.62 -26.92 -3.43
N LEU A 83 12.01 -25.91 -2.65
CA LEU A 83 11.80 -24.50 -3.01
C LEU A 83 12.48 -24.09 -4.32
N SER A 84 13.57 -24.76 -4.70
CA SER A 84 14.26 -24.55 -5.97
C SER A 84 13.48 -25.13 -7.14
N GLU A 85 12.89 -26.32 -6.98
CA GLU A 85 12.02 -26.92 -7.99
C GLU A 85 10.74 -26.10 -8.18
N LEU A 86 10.12 -25.62 -7.10
CA LEU A 86 8.97 -24.70 -7.18
C LEU A 86 9.32 -23.41 -7.95
N ARG A 87 10.52 -22.86 -7.73
CA ARG A 87 11.01 -21.70 -8.47
C ARG A 87 11.14 -22.01 -9.95
N ASP A 88 11.74 -23.14 -10.29
CA ASP A 88 12.01 -23.51 -11.66
C ASP A 88 10.72 -23.86 -12.41
N ALA A 89 9.80 -24.58 -11.76
CA ALA A 89 8.46 -24.85 -12.27
C ALA A 89 7.68 -23.55 -12.53
N LEU A 90 7.70 -22.59 -11.60
CA LEU A 90 7.06 -21.29 -11.78
C LEU A 90 7.69 -20.49 -12.92
N ALA A 91 9.01 -20.52 -13.05
CA ALA A 91 9.71 -19.84 -14.14
C ALA A 91 9.39 -20.46 -15.51
N MET A 92 9.26 -21.80 -15.58
CA MET A 92 8.94 -22.52 -16.81
C MET A 92 7.48 -22.35 -17.22
N ALA A 93 6.54 -22.48 -16.29
CA ALA A 93 5.10 -22.44 -16.59
C ALA A 93 4.59 -21.02 -16.82
N GLU A 94 5.05 -20.06 -16.01
CA GLU A 94 4.47 -18.71 -15.93
C GLU A 94 5.44 -17.61 -16.38
N GLY A 95 6.69 -17.95 -16.71
CA GLY A 95 7.74 -16.98 -17.05
C GLY A 95 8.19 -16.11 -15.85
N VAL A 96 7.78 -16.47 -14.64
CA VAL A 96 7.99 -15.64 -13.44
C VAL A 96 9.32 -15.98 -12.76
N LYS A 97 10.29 -15.10 -12.92
CA LYS A 97 11.59 -15.19 -12.24
C LYS A 97 11.52 -14.63 -10.82
N VAL A 98 11.77 -15.46 -9.81
CA VAL A 98 11.87 -15.09 -8.39
C VAL A 98 13.00 -15.86 -7.71
N HIS A 99 13.42 -15.41 -6.53
CA HIS A 99 14.30 -16.20 -5.68
C HIS A 99 13.48 -17.20 -4.85
N HIS A 100 14.02 -18.38 -4.56
CA HIS A 100 13.33 -19.44 -3.81
C HIS A 100 12.88 -18.98 -2.41
N SER A 101 13.63 -18.06 -1.77
CA SER A 101 13.23 -17.46 -0.48
C SER A 101 11.93 -16.65 -0.55
N SER A 102 11.57 -16.10 -1.71
CA SER A 102 10.27 -15.42 -1.89
C SER A 102 9.11 -16.42 -1.89
N ILE A 103 9.34 -17.62 -2.44
CA ILE A 103 8.38 -18.73 -2.40
C ILE A 103 8.27 -19.24 -0.97
N ALA A 104 9.39 -19.44 -0.27
CA ALA A 104 9.40 -19.82 1.15
C ALA A 104 8.60 -18.83 2.02
N ALA A 105 8.80 -17.53 1.83
CA ALA A 105 8.06 -16.50 2.55
C ALA A 105 6.55 -16.52 2.24
N LEU A 106 6.16 -16.86 1.01
CA LEU A 106 4.76 -17.06 0.64
C LEU A 106 4.19 -18.30 1.34
N LEU A 107 4.82 -19.46 1.20
CA LEU A 107 4.37 -20.72 1.79
C LEU A 107 4.23 -20.62 3.31
N LYS A 108 5.19 -19.99 3.99
CA LYS A 108 5.11 -19.71 5.42
C LYS A 108 3.90 -18.85 5.80
N ARG A 109 3.53 -17.86 4.97
CA ARG A 109 2.33 -17.03 5.18
C ARG A 109 1.03 -17.81 4.95
N LEU A 110 1.09 -18.90 4.18
CA LEU A 110 -0.05 -19.78 3.89
C LEU A 110 -0.19 -20.92 4.90
N GLY A 111 0.79 -21.07 5.81
CA GLY A 111 0.74 -22.06 6.89
C GLY A 111 1.54 -23.33 6.63
N PHE A 112 2.33 -23.39 5.55
CA PHE A 112 3.29 -24.47 5.35
C PHE A 112 4.52 -24.28 6.25
N SER A 113 5.01 -25.36 6.84
CA SER A 113 6.14 -25.40 7.79
C SER A 113 7.31 -26.18 7.26
#